data_AF-A0A7J8JSU8-F1
#
_entry.id   AF-A0A7J8JSU8-F1
#
_cell.length_a   1.000
_cell.length_b   1.000
_cell.length_c   1.000
_cell.angle_alpha   90.00
_cell.angle_beta   90.00
_cell.angle_gamma   90.00
#
_symmetry.space_group_name_H-M   'P 1'
#
loop_
_entity.id
_entity.type
_entity.pdbx_description
1 polymer ?
#
loop_
_entity_poly.entity_id
_entity_poly.type
_entity_poly.pdbx_seq_one_letter_code
_entity_poly.pdbx_strand_id
1 'polypeptide(L)'
;MRIPVLKVLARDSFCGCSSSEILRMERIILDKLNWDLHTATPLDFLHIFHAIAVSTRPQLLFSLPKLSPSQHLAILTKQLLHCIACNQLLQFKGSMLALAMVSLEMEKLIPDWLPLTIELLQKAQAQISPRTTANQKCQSEVQQPSILISQLPVGTSIPLLNAK
;
A
#
# COMPACT_ATOMS: atom_id res chain seq x y z
N MET A 1 10.82 -6.90 2.84
CA MET A 1 11.98 -6.92 1.91
C MET A 1 13.24 -6.64 2.71
N ARG A 2 14.34 -7.36 2.46
CA ARG A 2 15.67 -6.92 2.90
C ARG A 2 16.29 -6.07 1.80
N ILE A 3 16.86 -4.94 2.15
CA ILE A 3 17.66 -4.14 1.23
C ILE A 3 19.02 -4.85 1.09
N PRO A 4 19.40 -5.32 -0.11
CA PRO A 4 20.69 -5.96 -0.30
C PRO A 4 21.81 -4.93 -0.15
N VAL A 5 22.93 -5.34 0.45
CA VAL A 5 24.11 -4.48 0.62
C VAL A 5 24.75 -4.24 -0.75
N LEU A 6 25.19 -3.01 -1.02
CA LEU A 6 25.79 -2.61 -2.29
C LEU A 6 26.89 -3.56 -2.79
N LYS A 7 27.79 -3.99 -1.89
CA LYS A 7 28.87 -4.94 -2.22
C LYS A 7 28.34 -6.29 -2.72
N VAL A 8 27.25 -6.77 -2.13
CA VAL A 8 26.61 -8.03 -2.52
C VAL A 8 25.95 -7.86 -3.89
N LEU A 9 25.23 -6.76 -4.10
CA LEU A 9 24.59 -6.44 -5.37
C LEU A 9 25.59 -6.33 -6.52
N ALA A 10 26.71 -5.62 -6.31
CA ALA A 10 27.76 -5.45 -7.32
C ALA A 10 28.41 -6.80 -7.69
N ARG A 11 28.67 -7.65 -6.69
CA ARG A 11 29.25 -8.98 -6.90
C ARG A 11 28.29 -9.92 -7.63
N ASP A 12 27.05 -9.99 -7.18
CA ASP A 12 26.07 -10.97 -7.66
C ASP A 12 25.47 -10.58 -9.03
N SER A 13 25.56 -9.30 -9.43
CA SER A 13 25.13 -8.82 -10.75
C SER A 13 26.16 -9.00 -11.86
N PHE A 14 27.43 -9.31 -11.52
CA PHE A 14 28.54 -9.42 -12.47
C PHE A 14 28.71 -8.22 -13.43
N CYS A 15 28.20 -7.04 -13.06
CA CYS A 15 28.18 -5.86 -13.94
C CYS A 15 29.56 -5.20 -14.13
N GLY A 16 30.56 -5.56 -13.31
CA GLY A 16 31.91 -4.97 -13.35
C GLY A 16 32.01 -3.54 -12.80
N CYS A 17 30.90 -2.95 -12.35
CA CYS A 17 30.88 -1.58 -11.83
C CYS A 17 31.51 -1.48 -10.42
N SER A 18 32.29 -0.43 -10.21
CA SER A 18 32.77 -0.04 -8.88
C SER A 18 31.62 0.48 -8.01
N SER A 19 31.79 0.43 -6.68
CA SER A 19 30.81 0.99 -5.75
C SER A 19 30.55 2.48 -6.00
N SER A 20 31.57 3.24 -6.40
CA SER A 20 31.43 4.66 -6.77
C SER A 20 30.54 4.88 -7.98
N GLU A 21 30.62 4.03 -9.01
CA GLU A 21 29.78 4.15 -10.21
C GLU A 21 28.32 3.85 -9.91
N ILE A 22 28.06 2.82 -9.10
CA ILE A 22 26.71 2.47 -8.69
C ILE A 22 26.10 3.57 -7.81
N LEU A 23 26.85 4.10 -6.84
CA LEU A 23 26.40 5.23 -6.00
C LEU A 23 26.16 6.50 -6.82
N ARG A 24 26.96 6.75 -7.86
CA ARG A 24 26.72 7.85 -8.79
C ARG A 24 25.41 7.66 -9.54
N MET A 25 25.12 6.44 -10.00
CA MET A 25 23.88 6.12 -10.69
C MET A 25 22.66 6.21 -9.76
N GLU A 26 22.77 5.72 -8.53
CA GLU A 26 21.75 5.86 -7.49
C GLU A 26 21.37 7.33 -7.29
N ARG A 27 22.37 8.22 -7.13
CA ARG A 27 22.13 9.65 -7.00
C ARG A 27 21.43 10.24 -8.23
N ILE A 28 21.87 9.89 -9.44
CA ILE A 28 21.22 10.37 -10.68
C ILE A 28 19.76 9.92 -10.75
N ILE A 29 19.46 8.67 -10.37
CA ILE A 29 18.09 8.14 -10.35
C ILE A 29 17.25 8.91 -9.33
N LEU A 30 17.76 9.12 -8.11
CA LEU A 30 17.07 9.88 -7.07
C LEU A 30 16.80 11.33 -7.51
N ASP A 31 17.76 11.98 -8.15
CA ASP A 31 17.59 13.32 -8.70
C ASP A 31 16.51 13.33 -9.81
N LYS A 32 16.47 12.31 -10.67
CA LYS A 32 15.41 12.15 -11.71
C LYS A 32 14.04 11.90 -11.13
N LEU A 33 13.96 11.30 -9.95
CA LEU A 33 12.72 11.09 -9.20
C LEU A 33 12.35 12.31 -8.35
N ASN A 34 13.11 13.42 -8.41
CA ASN A 34 12.96 14.57 -7.51
C ASN A 34 13.01 14.19 -6.03
N TRP A 35 13.76 13.14 -5.69
CA TRP A 35 13.82 12.54 -4.36
C TRP A 35 12.46 12.03 -3.83
N ASP A 36 11.44 11.94 -4.69
CA ASP A 36 10.14 11.39 -4.33
C ASP A 36 10.11 9.86 -4.54
N LEU A 37 10.31 9.16 -3.43
CA LEU A 37 10.23 7.69 -3.36
C LEU A 37 8.84 7.20 -2.91
N HIS A 38 7.89 8.10 -2.64
CA HIS A 38 6.55 7.78 -2.16
C HIS A 38 5.52 7.62 -3.29
N THR A 39 6.00 7.45 -4.52
CA THR A 39 5.14 7.22 -5.67
C THR A 39 4.41 5.89 -5.54
N ALA A 40 3.09 5.92 -5.73
CA ALA A 40 2.26 4.72 -5.64
C ALA A 40 2.67 3.72 -6.72
N THR A 41 3.07 2.53 -6.30
CA THR A 41 3.47 1.46 -7.20
C THR A 41 2.25 0.68 -7.71
N PRO A 42 2.35 -0.01 -8.87
CA PRO A 42 1.30 -0.94 -9.31
C PRO A 42 0.92 -1.96 -8.22
N LEU A 43 1.88 -2.35 -7.37
CA LEU A 43 1.67 -3.27 -6.27
C LEU A 43 0.76 -2.69 -5.17
N ASP A 44 0.90 -1.40 -4.88
CA ASP A 44 0.02 -0.71 -3.91
C ASP A 44 -1.43 -0.72 -4.38
N PHE A 45 -1.66 -0.45 -5.67
CA PHE A 45 -2.98 -0.56 -6.27
C PHE A 45 -3.51 -1.99 -6.22
N LEU A 46 -2.66 -2.99 -6.50
CA LEU A 46 -3.05 -4.40 -6.42
C LEU A 46 -3.53 -4.77 -5.01
N HIS A 47 -2.81 -4.35 -3.97
CA HIS A 47 -3.21 -4.59 -2.58
C HIS A 47 -4.56 -3.93 -2.24
N ILE A 48 -4.76 -2.68 -2.65
CA ILE A 48 -6.01 -1.96 -2.42
C ILE A 48 -7.17 -2.65 -3.14
N PHE A 49 -7.00 -2.97 -4.41
CA PHE A 49 -8.02 -3.65 -5.20
C PHE A 49 -8.35 -5.03 -4.67
N HIS A 50 -7.35 -5.82 -4.29
CA HIS A 50 -7.57 -7.13 -3.66
C HIS A 50 -8.34 -7.01 -2.34
N ALA A 51 -7.97 -6.05 -1.48
CA ALA A 51 -8.67 -5.80 -0.23
C ALA A 51 -10.13 -5.36 -0.44
N ILE A 52 -10.40 -4.49 -1.42
CA ILE A 52 -11.76 -4.08 -1.78
C ILE A 52 -12.55 -5.28 -2.33
N ALA A 53 -11.95 -6.11 -3.19
CA ALA A 53 -12.62 -7.27 -3.78
C ALA A 53 -13.04 -8.30 -2.71
N VAL A 54 -12.11 -8.63 -1.81
CA VAL A 54 -12.36 -9.60 -0.73
C VAL A 54 -13.38 -9.06 0.29
N SER A 55 -13.33 -7.76 0.62
CA SER A 55 -14.28 -7.15 1.55
C SER A 55 -15.68 -6.99 0.95
N THR A 56 -15.79 -6.69 -0.34
CA THR A 56 -17.08 -6.52 -1.03
C THR A 56 -17.76 -7.86 -1.31
N ARG A 57 -16.98 -8.91 -1.60
CA ARG A 57 -17.50 -10.26 -1.84
C ARG A 57 -16.69 -11.33 -1.08
N PRO A 58 -17.02 -11.60 0.19
CA PRO A 58 -16.39 -12.67 0.96
C PRO A 58 -16.57 -14.06 0.31
N GLN A 59 -17.63 -14.26 -0.47
CA GLN A 59 -17.84 -15.46 -1.28
C GLN A 59 -16.68 -15.81 -2.22
N LEU A 60 -15.85 -14.83 -2.65
CA LEU A 60 -14.62 -15.10 -3.40
C LEU A 60 -13.62 -15.98 -2.63
N LEU A 61 -13.65 -15.94 -1.29
CA LEU A 61 -12.80 -16.79 -0.46
C LEU A 61 -13.23 -18.25 -0.53
N PHE A 62 -14.53 -18.51 -0.69
CA PHE A 62 -15.08 -19.86 -0.85
C PHE A 62 -14.88 -20.38 -2.27
N SER A 63 -14.97 -19.50 -3.28
CA SER A 63 -14.63 -19.82 -4.68
C SER A 63 -13.14 -20.11 -4.90
N LEU A 64 -12.29 -19.86 -3.90
CA LEU A 64 -10.86 -20.14 -3.93
C LEU A 64 -10.49 -21.34 -3.02
N PRO A 65 -11.03 -22.55 -3.26
CA PRO A 65 -10.97 -23.67 -2.32
C PRO A 65 -9.56 -24.23 -2.07
N LYS A 66 -8.54 -23.75 -2.79
CA LYS A 66 -7.15 -24.22 -2.69
C LYS A 66 -6.15 -23.18 -2.16
N LEU A 67 -6.52 -21.91 -2.05
CA LEU A 67 -5.57 -20.83 -1.76
C LEU A 67 -6.14 -19.87 -0.70
N SER A 68 -5.35 -19.61 0.33
CA SER A 68 -5.65 -18.53 1.28
C SER A 68 -5.57 -17.15 0.59
N PRO A 69 -6.24 -16.11 1.14
CA PRO A 69 -6.22 -14.77 0.55
C PRO A 69 -4.80 -14.22 0.35
N SER A 70 -3.88 -14.52 1.28
CA SER A 70 -2.48 -14.11 1.23
C SER A 70 -1.70 -14.86 0.15
N GLN A 71 -1.95 -16.15 -0.04
CA GLN A 71 -1.35 -16.92 -1.13
C GLN A 71 -1.88 -16.45 -2.49
N HIS A 72 -3.17 -16.15 -2.59
CA HIS A 72 -3.75 -15.57 -3.79
C HIS A 72 -3.08 -14.24 -4.15
N LEU A 73 -2.92 -13.36 -3.16
CA LEU A 73 -2.26 -12.08 -3.34
C LEU A 73 -0.77 -12.24 -3.73
N ALA A 74 -0.08 -13.24 -3.19
CA ALA A 74 1.30 -13.54 -3.56
C ALA A 74 1.42 -14.00 -5.04
N ILE A 75 0.47 -14.79 -5.54
CA ILE A 75 0.40 -15.21 -6.94
C ILE A 75 0.16 -14.00 -7.85
N LEU A 76 -0.85 -13.19 -7.53
CA LEU A 76 -1.15 -11.95 -8.25
C LEU A 76 0.05 -10.99 -8.27
N THR A 77 0.74 -10.86 -7.13
CA THR A 77 1.97 -10.05 -7.02
C THR A 77 3.05 -10.56 -7.97
N LYS A 78 3.26 -11.87 -8.03
CA LYS A 78 4.25 -12.48 -8.93
C LYS A 78 3.88 -12.25 -10.41
N GLN A 79 2.62 -12.42 -10.77
CA GLN A 79 2.13 -12.18 -12.13
C GLN A 79 2.29 -10.70 -12.50
N LEU A 80 1.94 -9.78 -11.61
CA LEU A 80 2.09 -8.34 -11.82
C LEU A 80 3.55 -7.95 -12.01
N LEU A 81 4.46 -8.46 -11.17
CA LEU A 81 5.89 -8.21 -11.32
C LEU A 81 6.43 -8.74 -12.67
N HIS A 82 5.93 -9.88 -13.13
CA HIS A 82 6.26 -10.40 -14.46
C HIS A 82 5.75 -9.47 -15.58
N CYS A 83 4.53 -8.95 -15.45
CA CYS A 83 3.98 -7.99 -16.41
C CYS A 83 4.76 -6.66 -16.43
N ILE A 84 5.22 -6.17 -15.28
CA ILE A 84 6.03 -4.95 -15.19
C ILE A 84 7.42 -5.15 -15.81
N ALA A 85 7.93 -6.37 -15.83
CA ALA A 85 9.16 -6.70 -16.56
C ALA A 85 9.00 -6.63 -18.10
N CYS A 86 7.76 -6.57 -18.62
CA CYS A 86 7.49 -6.46 -20.05
C CYS A 86 7.34 -5.00 -20.49
N ASN A 87 8.24 -4.53 -21.35
CA ASN A 87 8.28 -3.13 -21.80
C ASN A 87 6.99 -2.65 -22.52
N GLN A 88 6.28 -3.55 -23.20
CA GLN A 88 5.00 -3.22 -23.86
C GLN A 88 3.89 -2.85 -22.86
N LEU A 89 4.00 -3.31 -21.61
CA LEU A 89 3.01 -3.05 -20.58
C LEU A 89 3.36 -1.83 -19.74
N LEU A 90 4.64 -1.42 -19.69
CA LEU A 90 5.09 -0.22 -18.99
C LEU A 90 4.48 1.08 -19.52
N GLN A 91 3.91 1.08 -20.73
CA GLN A 91 3.19 2.23 -21.28
C GLN A 91 1.85 2.52 -20.57
N PHE A 92 1.30 1.53 -19.87
CA PHE A 92 0.03 1.69 -19.14
C PHE A 92 0.26 2.17 -17.71
N LYS A 93 -0.71 2.90 -17.16
CA LYS A 93 -0.68 3.30 -15.75
C LYS A 93 -0.65 2.06 -14.86
N GLY A 94 0.17 2.10 -13.80
CA GLY A 94 0.29 1.00 -12.83
C GLY A 94 -1.04 0.56 -12.22
N SER A 95 -1.96 1.51 -11.98
CA SER A 95 -3.31 1.23 -11.51
C SER A 95 -4.15 0.44 -12.54
N MET A 96 -4.00 0.70 -13.84
CA MET A 96 -4.71 -0.06 -14.87
C MET A 96 -4.19 -1.49 -14.98
N LEU A 97 -2.88 -1.68 -14.89
CA LEU A 97 -2.25 -3.00 -14.84
C LEU A 97 -2.73 -3.82 -13.64
N ALA A 98 -2.76 -3.22 -12.46
CA ALA A 98 -3.26 -3.86 -11.25
C ALA A 98 -4.75 -4.20 -11.36
N LEU A 99 -5.57 -3.29 -11.88
CA LEU A 99 -7.01 -3.52 -12.07
C LEU A 99 -7.28 -4.62 -13.10
N ALA A 100 -6.55 -4.63 -14.22
CA ALA A 100 -6.65 -5.66 -15.24
C ALA A 100 -6.29 -7.04 -14.68
N MET A 101 -5.21 -7.13 -13.88
CA MET A 101 -4.80 -8.37 -13.24
C MET A 101 -5.87 -8.90 -12.28
N VAL A 102 -6.43 -8.04 -11.42
CA VAL A 102 -7.52 -8.43 -10.50
C VAL A 102 -8.76 -8.84 -11.29
N SER A 103 -9.15 -8.07 -12.30
CA SER A 103 -10.33 -8.36 -13.12
C SER A 103 -10.22 -9.70 -13.83
N LEU A 104 -9.04 -10.02 -14.37
CA LEU A 104 -8.78 -11.29 -15.03
C LEU A 104 -8.91 -12.49 -14.08
N GLU A 105 -8.48 -12.36 -12.82
CA GLU A 105 -8.72 -13.44 -11.85
C GLU A 105 -10.16 -13.49 -11.35
N MET A 106 -10.86 -12.36 -11.26
CA MET A 106 -12.29 -12.38 -10.94
C MET A 106 -13.11 -13.07 -12.03
N GLU A 107 -12.79 -12.85 -13.30
CA GLU A 107 -13.46 -13.50 -14.44
C GLU A 107 -13.41 -15.02 -14.37
N LYS A 108 -12.30 -15.60 -13.86
CA LYS A 108 -12.17 -17.05 -13.70
C LYS A 108 -12.96 -17.62 -12.53
N LEU A 109 -13.27 -16.79 -11.53
CA LEU A 109 -13.86 -17.23 -10.26
C LEU A 109 -15.38 -17.04 -10.21
N ILE A 110 -15.92 -16.06 -10.93
CA ILE A 110 -17.33 -15.67 -10.84
C ILE A 110 -17.89 -15.21 -12.20
N PRO A 111 -19.16 -15.54 -12.51
CA PRO A 111 -19.82 -15.07 -13.73
C PRO A 111 -20.12 -13.56 -13.69
N ASP A 112 -20.39 -12.99 -12.51
CA ASP A 112 -20.71 -11.55 -12.34
C ASP A 112 -19.47 -10.69 -12.04
N TRP A 113 -18.39 -10.90 -12.80
CA TRP A 113 -17.11 -10.22 -12.59
C TRP A 113 -17.16 -8.75 -13.01
N LEU A 114 -17.87 -8.40 -14.09
CA LEU A 114 -17.95 -7.04 -14.63
C LEU A 114 -18.55 -6.04 -13.63
N PRO A 115 -19.73 -6.28 -13.02
CA PRO A 115 -20.27 -5.39 -12.01
C PRO A 115 -19.35 -5.22 -10.80
N LEU A 116 -18.63 -6.28 -10.41
CA LEU A 116 -17.66 -6.21 -9.31
C LEU A 116 -16.51 -5.27 -9.65
N THR A 117 -15.92 -5.38 -10.84
CA THR A 117 -14.84 -4.49 -11.28
C THR A 117 -15.28 -3.03 -11.35
N ILE A 118 -16.52 -2.76 -11.78
CA ILE A 118 -17.08 -1.41 -11.80
C ILE A 118 -17.25 -0.87 -10.38
N GLU A 119 -17.83 -1.66 -9.48
CA GLU A 119 -17.98 -1.29 -8.06
C GLU A 119 -16.62 -1.04 -7.40
N LEU A 120 -15.62 -1.87 -7.74
CA LEU A 120 -14.26 -1.75 -7.26
C LEU A 120 -13.60 -0.43 -7.71
N LEU A 121 -13.79 -0.08 -8.98
CA LEU A 121 -13.31 1.19 -9.54
C LEU A 121 -13.99 2.39 -8.88
N GLN A 122 -15.30 2.32 -8.67
CA GLN A 122 -16.07 3.36 -7.99
C GLN A 122 -15.62 3.53 -6.53
N LYS A 123 -15.45 2.44 -5.79
CA LYS A 123 -14.95 2.48 -4.40
C LYS A 123 -13.51 2.97 -4.32
N ALA A 124 -12.64 2.57 -5.25
CA ALA A 124 -11.27 3.05 -5.28
C ALA A 124 -11.20 4.55 -5.57
N GLN A 125 -11.97 5.05 -6.55
CA GLN A 125 -12.07 6.49 -6.82
C GLN A 125 -12.65 7.26 -5.62
N ALA A 126 -13.68 6.72 -4.97
CA ALA A 126 -14.29 7.29 -3.78
C ALA A 126 -13.42 7.21 -2.52
N GLN A 127 -12.37 6.37 -2.48
CA GLN A 127 -11.38 6.31 -1.39
C GLN A 127 -10.19 7.25 -1.63
N ILE A 128 -9.90 7.57 -2.90
CA ILE A 128 -8.84 8.52 -3.30
C ILE A 128 -9.25 9.97 -2.99
N SER A 129 -10.53 10.33 -3.16
CA SER A 129 -11.02 11.72 -2.96
C SER A 129 -11.17 12.19 -1.49
N PRO A 130 -11.66 11.39 -0.51
CA PRO A 130 -11.75 11.82 0.88
C PRO A 130 -10.47 11.55 1.69
N ARG A 131 -9.53 10.73 1.18
CA ARG A 131 -8.21 10.58 1.83
C ARG A 131 -7.43 11.89 1.87
N THR A 132 -7.57 12.78 0.90
CA THR A 132 -6.96 14.12 0.99
C THR A 132 -7.59 14.97 2.09
N THR A 133 -8.90 14.84 2.35
CA THR A 133 -9.59 15.61 3.40
C THR A 133 -9.36 15.02 4.80
N ALA A 134 -9.37 13.70 4.94
CA ALA A 134 -9.08 13.01 6.20
C ALA A 134 -7.60 13.12 6.58
N ASN A 135 -6.68 13.06 5.60
CA ASN A 135 -5.25 13.25 5.87
C ASN A 135 -4.96 14.72 6.23
N GLN A 136 -5.61 15.70 5.60
CA GLN A 136 -5.57 17.11 6.05
C GLN A 136 -6.12 17.26 7.49
N LYS A 137 -7.21 16.57 7.83
CA LYS A 137 -7.84 16.64 9.16
C LYS A 137 -7.00 15.95 10.24
N CYS A 138 -6.46 14.76 9.97
CA CYS A 138 -5.53 14.08 10.86
C CYS A 138 -4.21 14.86 11.01
N GLN A 139 -3.69 15.50 9.95
CA GLN A 139 -2.53 16.39 10.06
C GLN A 139 -2.81 17.60 10.97
N SER A 140 -4.04 18.14 10.96
CA SER A 140 -4.42 19.21 11.90
C SER A 140 -4.56 18.75 13.35
N GLU A 141 -4.94 17.49 13.59
CA GLU A 141 -5.04 16.90 14.94
C GLU A 141 -3.68 16.46 15.50
N VAL A 142 -2.74 16.01 14.65
CA VAL A 142 -1.39 15.59 15.07
C VAL A 142 -0.48 16.80 15.42
N GLN A 143 -0.78 17.99 14.90
CA GLN A 143 -0.01 19.22 15.16
C GLN A 143 -0.54 20.07 16.35
N GLN A 144 -1.53 19.59 17.13
CA GLN A 144 -1.88 20.19 18.43
C GLN A 144 -1.57 19.25 19.62
N PRO A 145 -0.35 19.30 20.18
CA PRO A 145 -0.03 18.55 21.41
C PRO A 145 -0.46 19.24 22.71
N SER A 146 -1.32 20.28 22.72
CA SER A 146 -1.67 20.96 23.98
C SER A 146 -2.91 21.85 23.82
N ILE A 147 -4.11 21.40 24.23
CA ILE A 147 -5.04 22.06 25.19
C ILE A 147 -6.12 21.02 25.58
N LEU A 148 -5.81 20.05 26.44
CA LEU A 148 -6.85 19.35 27.21
C LEU A 148 -6.30 18.80 28.53
N ILE A 149 -5.61 19.66 29.30
CA ILE A 149 -5.35 19.45 30.74
C ILE A 149 -5.72 20.71 31.52
N SER A 150 -6.95 21.19 31.38
CA SER A 150 -7.43 22.27 32.26
C SER A 150 -8.89 22.19 32.67
N GLN A 151 -9.53 21.02 32.59
CA GLN A 151 -10.86 20.81 33.18
C GLN A 151 -11.00 19.40 33.74
N LEU A 152 -10.30 19.13 34.84
CA LEU A 152 -10.74 18.13 35.81
C LEU A 152 -11.00 18.86 37.14
N PRO A 153 -12.19 18.74 37.74
CA PRO A 153 -12.53 19.45 38.97
C PRO A 153 -11.60 19.02 40.12
N VAL A 154 -11.02 20.00 40.79
CA VAL A 154 -10.19 19.84 41.98
C VAL A 154 -11.00 19.10 43.05
N GLY A 155 -10.61 17.86 43.30
CA GLY A 155 -11.20 16.99 44.31
C GLY A 155 -11.00 17.52 45.72
N THR A 156 -12.11 17.52 46.45
CA THR A 156 -12.30 17.72 47.88
C THR A 156 -11.21 17.14 48.78
N SER A 157 -10.79 17.97 49.74
CA SER A 157 -9.92 17.65 50.87
C SER A 157 -10.50 16.53 51.74
N ILE A 158 -9.68 15.52 52.06
CA ILE A 158 -9.89 14.59 53.18
C ILE A 158 -8.92 15.00 54.28
N PRO A 159 -9.37 15.39 55.49
CA PRO A 159 -8.50 15.43 56.66
C PRO A 159 -8.50 14.06 57.35
N LEU A 160 -7.30 13.47 57.43
CA LEU A 160 -6.95 12.45 58.42
C LEU A 160 -7.09 13.05 59.83
N LEU A 161 -7.90 12.44 60.70
CA LEU A 161 -7.78 12.62 62.14
C LEU A 161 -7.34 11.31 62.78
N ASN A 162 -6.13 11.36 63.34
CA ASN A 162 -5.44 10.30 64.04
C ASN A 162 -6.03 10.10 65.45
N ALA A 163 -6.02 8.86 65.91
CA ALA A 163 -6.45 8.46 67.24
C ALA A 163 -5.40 8.86 68.30
N LYS A 164 -5.81 9.59 69.34
CA LYS A 164 -5.50 9.29 70.75
C LYS A 164 -6.38 10.11 71.68
#